data_AF-A0A251RTH7-F1
#
_entry.id   AF-A0A251RTH7-F1
#
_cell.length_a   1.000
_cell.length_b   1.000
_cell.length_c   1.000
_cell.angle_alpha   90.00
_cell.angle_beta   90.00
_cell.angle_gamma   90.00
#
_symmetry.space_group_name_H-M   'P 1'
#
loop_
_entity.id
_entity.type
_entity.pdbx_description
1 polymer ?
#
loop_
_entity_poly.entity_id
_entity_poly.type
_entity_poly.pdbx_seq_one_letter_code
_entity_poly.pdbx_strand_id
1 'polypeptide(L)'
;MPTKFAVQTSILSKRWRYSWMFVTNLDFEFIPAIHGLNSFLESVDLVMELCKTSQLQSFRLDFPGWRLPNSRVSNWIDKAVRLNVCELDIEVIEQVELPLSLFTCKTLTKLRLKTAFRECPCRVNLPCLKTLAIFVYKNPFLNAFKLIAGCPVLESLYLKVSFYDGVEDYIFRIPTLKRLKLTFLCSPVVNKVVLDVPNLEYLFVGGTPCSIFVMKNVSSLVEASISLYDFTYDHLQKLTFEHLWAELLKGVSGVKSLSIKRMSSTLHLPTFLNMKHLELKSFWPSRRILQFLENSPELKHLYIDKLEGSCWIEPKLVPACMPTNLTTIKFSVYKWSKCDIPFLKYTLGNAEVLKTVTITWEDSRVEEESELCAELLKLSRASRYCEIHFLK
;
A
#
# COMPACT_ATOMS: atom_id res chain seq x y z
N MET A 1 -12.75 11.39 17.68
CA MET A 1 -12.80 12.85 17.88
C MET A 1 -11.41 13.29 18.31
N PRO A 2 -10.71 14.15 17.56
CA PRO A 2 -9.37 14.62 17.93
C PRO A 2 -9.35 15.23 19.32
N THR A 3 -8.26 15.00 20.07
CA THR A 3 -8.12 15.43 21.48
C THR A 3 -8.34 16.92 21.65
N LYS A 4 -7.90 17.72 20.68
CA LYS A 4 -8.14 19.17 20.64
C LYS A 4 -9.62 19.53 20.79
N PHE A 5 -10.51 18.85 20.08
CA PHE A 5 -11.94 19.15 20.16
C PHE A 5 -12.54 18.71 21.49
N ALA A 6 -12.09 17.58 22.04
CA ALA A 6 -12.53 17.12 23.35
C ALA A 6 -12.06 18.06 24.47
N VAL A 7 -10.86 18.62 24.38
CA VAL A 7 -10.37 19.62 25.33
C VAL A 7 -11.10 20.96 25.12
N GLN A 8 -11.40 21.36 23.88
CA GLN A 8 -12.16 22.59 23.60
C GLN A 8 -13.60 22.54 24.15
N THR A 9 -14.27 21.39 24.13
CA THR A 9 -15.62 21.27 24.73
C THR A 9 -15.61 21.46 26.25
N SER A 10 -14.45 21.33 26.91
CA SER A 10 -14.30 21.64 28.34
C SER A 10 -14.53 23.13 28.67
N ILE A 11 -14.29 24.02 27.70
CA ILE A 11 -14.49 25.47 27.82
C ILE A 11 -15.98 25.83 27.61
N LEU A 12 -16.68 25.05 26.80
CA LEU A 12 -18.06 25.34 26.37
C LEU A 12 -19.11 25.07 27.46
N SER A 13 -18.80 24.27 28.48
CA SER A 13 -19.74 24.03 29.58
C SER A 13 -19.08 23.39 30.80
N LYS A 14 -19.53 23.79 32.00
CA LYS A 14 -19.09 23.22 33.29
C LYS A 14 -19.29 21.70 33.37
N ARG A 15 -20.30 21.16 32.67
CA ARG A 15 -20.59 19.70 32.62
C ARG A 15 -19.51 18.93 31.87
N TRP A 16 -18.92 19.53 30.84
CA TRP A 16 -17.91 18.92 29.97
C TRP A 16 -16.48 19.23 30.42
N ARG A 17 -16.32 20.11 31.42
CA ARG A 17 -15.04 20.57 31.96
C ARG A 17 -14.08 19.44 32.35
N TYR A 18 -14.61 18.30 32.81
CA TYR A 18 -13.84 17.13 33.23
C TYR A 18 -14.05 15.89 32.36
N SER A 19 -15.06 15.88 31.48
CA SER A 19 -15.38 14.71 30.65
C SER A 19 -14.25 14.34 29.70
N TRP A 20 -13.48 15.32 29.24
CA TRP A 20 -12.34 15.08 28.36
C TRP A 20 -11.22 14.27 29.02
N MET A 21 -11.11 14.30 30.35
CA MET A 21 -10.08 13.55 31.10
C MET A 21 -10.27 12.02 31.02
N PHE A 22 -11.45 11.56 30.59
CA PHE A 22 -11.81 10.15 30.44
C PHE A 22 -11.86 9.70 28.97
N VAL A 23 -11.38 10.55 28.05
CA VAL A 23 -11.31 10.19 26.63
C VAL A 23 -10.29 9.07 26.43
N THR A 24 -10.69 8.06 25.66
CA THR A 24 -9.88 6.86 25.41
C THR A 24 -9.04 6.96 24.13
N ASN A 25 -9.26 7.98 23.29
CA ASN A 25 -8.54 8.20 22.04
C ASN A 25 -7.79 9.52 22.11
N LEU A 26 -6.47 9.44 22.16
CA LEU A 26 -5.60 10.61 22.16
C LEU A 26 -4.97 10.77 20.77
N ASP A 27 -5.22 11.91 20.12
CA ASP A 27 -4.71 12.25 18.79
C ASP A 27 -4.09 13.64 18.82
N PHE A 28 -2.77 13.65 18.68
CA PHE A 28 -1.92 14.84 18.71
C PHE A 28 -1.28 15.02 17.34
N GLU A 29 -1.92 15.84 16.51
CA GLU A 29 -1.41 16.24 15.20
C GLU A 29 -0.79 17.64 15.28
N PHE A 30 0.48 17.76 14.91
CA PHE A 30 1.17 19.04 14.85
C PHE A 30 1.11 19.64 13.46
N ILE A 31 0.51 20.83 13.39
CA ILE A 31 0.38 21.64 12.18
C ILE A 31 1.15 22.94 12.40
N PRO A 32 2.34 23.13 11.78
CA PRO A 32 3.21 24.28 12.04
C PRO A 32 2.54 25.64 11.79
N ALA A 33 1.62 25.71 10.83
CA ALA A 33 0.87 26.93 10.51
C ALA A 33 -0.12 27.36 11.60
N ILE A 34 -0.47 26.44 12.51
CA ILE A 34 -1.51 26.63 13.54
C ILE A 34 -0.90 26.60 14.95
N HIS A 35 0.19 25.85 15.14
CA HIS A 35 0.73 25.52 16.44
C HIS A 35 2.11 26.13 16.66
N GLY A 36 2.28 26.82 17.78
CA GLY A 36 3.60 27.05 18.35
C GLY A 36 4.16 25.74 18.91
N LEU A 37 5.43 25.44 18.64
CA LEU A 37 6.07 24.20 19.08
C LEU A 37 5.93 24.00 20.60
N ASN A 38 6.41 24.95 21.41
CA ASN A 38 6.40 24.84 22.87
C ASN A 38 4.99 24.70 23.44
N SER A 39 4.03 25.50 22.95
CA SER A 39 2.64 25.44 23.44
C SER A 39 1.96 24.11 23.08
N PHE A 40 2.31 23.51 21.94
CA PHE A 40 1.86 22.17 21.60
C PHE A 40 2.45 21.13 22.55
N LEU A 41 3.76 21.15 22.80
CA LEU A 41 4.40 20.20 23.72
C LEU A 41 3.81 20.29 25.13
N GLU A 42 3.64 21.51 25.65
CA GLU A 42 2.99 21.76 26.94
C GLU A 42 1.54 21.27 26.96
N SER A 43 0.82 21.38 25.85
CA SER A 43 -0.54 20.84 25.73
C SER A 43 -0.56 19.31 25.80
N VAL A 44 0.39 18.64 25.14
CA VAL A 44 0.53 17.18 25.22
C VAL A 44 0.88 16.76 26.65
N ASP A 45 1.86 17.42 27.27
CA ASP A 45 2.26 17.17 28.66
C ASP A 45 1.06 17.31 29.62
N LEU A 46 0.31 18.41 29.50
CA LEU A 46 -0.88 18.67 30.32
C LEU A 46 -1.97 17.63 30.13
N VAL A 47 -2.28 17.24 28.88
CA VAL A 47 -3.29 16.22 28.60
C VAL A 47 -2.86 14.87 29.18
N MET A 48 -1.59 14.51 29.02
CA MET A 48 -1.05 13.24 29.53
C MET A 48 -1.01 13.18 31.06
N GLU A 49 -0.78 14.30 31.71
CA GLU A 49 -0.84 14.43 33.18
C GLU A 49 -2.28 14.30 33.69
N LEU A 50 -3.23 14.98 33.04
CA LEU A 50 -4.63 15.05 33.47
C LEU A 50 -5.50 13.89 33.01
N CYS A 51 -5.00 13.04 32.10
CA CYS A 51 -5.71 11.86 31.63
C CYS A 51 -5.92 10.85 32.78
N LYS A 52 -7.19 10.56 33.07
CA LYS A 52 -7.64 9.68 34.17
C LYS A 52 -8.29 8.38 33.69
N THR A 53 -8.26 8.10 32.39
CA THR A 53 -8.76 6.83 31.86
C THR A 53 -7.96 5.65 32.42
N SER A 54 -8.60 4.49 32.61
CA SER A 54 -7.92 3.25 32.97
C SER A 54 -7.40 2.47 31.75
N GLN A 55 -7.92 2.81 30.56
CA GLN A 55 -7.56 2.18 29.29
C GLN A 55 -7.59 3.20 28.16
N LEU A 56 -6.51 3.27 27.39
CA LEU A 56 -6.46 4.00 26.12
C LEU A 56 -6.78 3.04 24.97
N GLN A 57 -7.79 3.39 24.18
CA GLN A 57 -8.04 2.71 22.92
C GLN A 57 -6.96 3.07 21.90
N SER A 58 -6.64 4.35 21.76
CA SER A 58 -5.60 4.80 20.82
C SER A 58 -4.80 5.97 21.36
N PHE A 59 -3.51 5.99 21.00
CA PHE A 59 -2.62 7.12 21.16
C PHE A 59 -1.89 7.36 19.83
N ARG A 60 -2.10 8.53 19.24
CA ARG A 60 -1.43 8.99 18.03
C ARG A 60 -0.66 10.27 18.31
N LEU A 61 0.62 10.26 17.92
CA LEU A 61 1.49 11.42 17.90
C LEU A 61 2.00 11.60 16.47
N ASP A 62 1.48 12.59 15.78
CA ASP A 62 1.84 12.92 14.39
C ASP A 62 2.59 14.26 14.34
N PHE A 63 3.90 14.15 14.14
CA PHE A 63 4.84 15.25 14.22
C PHE A 63 5.87 15.20 13.07
N PRO A 64 5.42 15.31 11.81
CA PRO A 64 6.31 15.22 10.66
C PRO A 64 7.12 16.52 10.53
N GLY A 65 8.40 16.44 10.16
CA GLY A 65 9.19 17.64 9.82
C GLY A 65 10.03 18.24 10.93
N TRP A 66 9.81 17.87 12.21
CA TRP A 66 10.37 18.61 13.33
C TRP A 66 11.07 17.74 14.38
N ARG A 67 12.04 18.34 15.07
CA ARG A 67 12.83 17.72 16.15
C ARG A 67 12.07 17.82 17.47
N LEU A 68 12.06 16.73 18.23
CA LEU A 68 11.37 16.63 19.50
C LEU A 68 12.33 16.15 20.58
N PRO A 69 12.23 16.64 21.83
CA PRO A 69 13.00 16.06 22.92
C PRO A 69 12.64 14.58 23.10
N ASN A 70 13.59 13.69 22.83
CA ASN A 70 13.40 12.23 22.91
C ASN A 70 12.80 11.77 24.25
N SER A 71 13.25 12.36 25.35
CA SER A 71 12.74 12.04 26.69
C SER A 71 11.25 12.32 26.84
N ARG A 72 10.71 13.40 26.24
CA ARG A 72 9.28 13.69 26.28
C ARG A 72 8.47 12.65 25.52
N VAL A 73 8.88 12.34 24.29
CA VAL A 73 8.20 11.32 23.48
C VAL A 73 8.23 9.96 24.18
N SER A 74 9.37 9.58 24.75
CA SER A 74 9.51 8.33 25.52
C SER A 74 8.57 8.30 26.72
N ASN A 75 8.49 9.40 27.48
CA ASN A 75 7.59 9.52 28.64
C ASN A 75 6.10 9.44 28.24
N TRP A 76 5.71 10.06 27.13
CA TRP A 76 4.34 9.97 26.64
C TRP A 76 3.97 8.55 26.23
N ILE A 77 4.88 7.85 25.53
CA ILE A 77 4.68 6.44 25.17
C ILE A 77 4.60 5.58 26.43
N ASP A 78 5.51 5.76 27.40
CA ASP A 78 5.51 4.99 28.65
C ASP A 78 4.20 5.19 29.42
N LYS A 79 3.73 6.43 29.52
CA LYS A 79 2.44 6.76 30.12
C LYS A 79 1.29 6.11 29.37
N ALA A 80 1.27 6.14 28.04
CA ALA A 80 0.23 5.48 27.25
C ALA A 80 0.22 3.96 27.48
N VAL A 81 1.39 3.32 27.56
CA VAL A 81 1.53 1.90 27.88
C VAL A 81 1.01 1.58 29.29
N ARG A 82 1.33 2.40 30.30
CA ARG A 82 0.77 2.26 31.65
C ARG A 82 -0.74 2.42 31.70
N LEU A 83 -1.31 3.15 30.75
CA LEU A 83 -2.75 3.29 30.54
C LEU A 83 -3.30 2.19 29.60
N ASN A 84 -2.62 1.04 29.48
CA ASN A 84 -3.10 -0.14 28.74
C ASN A 84 -3.49 0.15 27.29
N VAL A 85 -2.69 0.95 26.58
CA VAL A 85 -2.98 1.35 25.20
C VAL A 85 -3.17 0.15 24.26
N CYS A 86 -4.20 0.20 23.41
CA CYS A 86 -4.49 -0.83 22.41
C CYS A 86 -3.91 -0.51 21.02
N GLU A 87 -3.92 0.76 20.61
CA GLU A 87 -3.36 1.21 19.34
C GLU A 87 -2.35 2.34 19.57
N LEU A 88 -1.12 2.16 19.10
CA LEU A 88 -0.07 3.16 19.20
C LEU A 88 0.44 3.58 17.82
N ASP A 89 0.47 4.88 17.57
CA ASP A 89 0.83 5.44 16.29
C ASP A 89 1.76 6.65 16.45
N ILE A 90 3.05 6.49 16.11
CA ILE A 90 4.09 7.49 16.34
C ILE A 90 4.74 7.85 15.02
N GLU A 91 4.72 9.14 14.67
CA GLU A 91 5.37 9.71 13.50
C GLU A 91 6.21 10.91 13.92
N VAL A 92 7.54 10.70 14.00
CA VAL A 92 8.50 11.74 14.39
C VAL A 92 9.80 11.55 13.59
N ILE A 93 10.49 12.65 13.28
CA ILE A 93 11.70 12.60 12.45
C ILE A 93 12.90 11.96 13.16
N GLU A 94 13.07 12.27 14.44
CA GLU A 94 14.28 11.90 15.16
C GLU A 94 14.26 10.45 15.64
N GLN A 95 15.44 9.96 16.01
CA GLN A 95 15.58 8.63 16.59
C GLN A 95 15.01 8.64 18.01
N VAL A 96 13.87 7.96 18.23
CA VAL A 96 13.22 7.89 19.55
C VAL A 96 13.79 6.74 20.38
N GLU A 97 14.03 7.04 21.66
CA GLU A 97 14.25 6.02 22.69
C GLU A 97 12.90 5.45 23.13
N LEU A 98 12.49 4.35 22.51
CA LEU A 98 11.26 3.67 22.86
C LEU A 98 11.37 3.07 24.27
N PRO A 99 10.40 3.32 25.17
CA PRO A 99 10.47 2.82 26.54
C PRO A 99 10.36 1.28 26.56
N LEU A 100 11.07 0.64 27.50
CA LEU A 100 11.08 -0.82 27.62
C LEU A 100 9.70 -1.42 27.88
N SER A 101 8.82 -0.66 28.54
CA SER A 101 7.42 -1.02 28.78
C SER A 101 6.67 -1.29 27.48
N LEU A 102 6.97 -0.55 26.41
CA LEU A 102 6.33 -0.73 25.10
C LEU A 102 6.51 -2.16 24.60
N PHE A 103 7.73 -2.70 24.67
CA PHE A 103 8.08 -4.02 24.12
C PHE A 103 7.51 -5.20 24.92
N THR A 104 6.84 -4.94 26.05
CA THR A 104 6.18 -5.95 26.89
C THR A 104 4.69 -5.67 27.07
N CYS A 105 4.15 -4.71 26.30
CA CYS A 105 2.76 -4.30 26.39
C CYS A 105 1.82 -5.41 25.91
N LYS A 106 1.01 -5.95 26.83
CA LYS A 106 0.09 -7.06 26.57
C LYS A 106 -1.23 -6.64 25.92
N THR A 107 -1.58 -5.35 26.00
CA THR A 107 -2.84 -4.82 25.47
C THR A 107 -2.72 -4.30 24.05
N LEU A 108 -1.49 -4.13 23.56
CA LEU A 108 -1.20 -3.55 22.26
C LEU A 108 -1.59 -4.51 21.14
N THR A 109 -2.50 -4.05 20.28
CA THR A 109 -3.02 -4.80 19.11
C THR A 109 -2.52 -4.23 17.78
N LYS A 110 -2.19 -2.93 17.76
CA LYS A 110 -1.68 -2.23 16.58
C LYS A 110 -0.56 -1.27 16.96
N LEU A 111 0.54 -1.33 16.21
CA LEU A 111 1.71 -0.51 16.41
C LEU A 111 2.17 0.07 15.07
N ARG A 112 2.22 1.39 14.94
CA ARG A 112 2.81 2.11 13.81
C ARG A 112 3.96 2.98 14.31
N LEU A 113 5.16 2.70 13.82
CA LEU A 113 6.38 3.43 14.14
C LEU A 113 6.97 4.02 12.86
N LYS A 114 6.73 5.31 12.66
CA LYS A 114 7.34 6.15 11.63
C LYS A 114 8.44 7.01 12.22
N THR A 115 9.48 6.35 12.68
CA THR A 115 10.64 6.97 13.35
C THR A 115 11.81 6.00 13.30
N ALA A 116 13.04 6.52 13.34
CA ALA A 116 14.19 5.67 13.66
C ALA A 116 14.13 5.29 15.15
N PHE A 117 14.49 4.06 15.50
CA PHE A 117 14.64 3.70 16.92
C PHE A 117 15.94 2.92 17.10
N ARG A 118 16.60 3.14 18.24
CA ARG A 118 18.01 2.83 18.41
C ARG A 118 18.28 1.34 18.62
N GLU A 119 17.68 0.73 19.63
CA GLU A 119 17.86 -0.69 19.94
C GLU A 119 16.55 -1.29 20.44
N CYS A 120 16.23 -2.49 19.94
CA CYS A 120 15.23 -3.35 20.56
C CYS A 120 15.85 -4.09 21.75
N PRO A 121 15.19 -4.17 22.91
CA PRO A 121 15.64 -5.03 24.00
C PRO A 121 15.68 -6.50 23.55
N CYS A 122 16.52 -7.30 24.20
CA CYS A 122 16.70 -8.72 23.85
C CYS A 122 15.42 -9.57 24.01
N ARG A 123 14.42 -9.10 24.77
CA ARG A 123 13.17 -9.81 25.04
C ARG A 123 11.97 -8.93 24.67
N VAL A 124 11.56 -9.00 23.40
CA VAL A 124 10.29 -8.42 22.93
C VAL A 124 9.19 -9.45 23.13
N ASN A 125 8.06 -9.04 23.73
CA ASN A 125 6.88 -9.87 23.91
C ASN A 125 5.61 -9.02 23.79
N LEU A 126 5.01 -9.07 22.60
CA LEU A 126 3.78 -8.35 22.25
C LEU A 126 2.69 -9.37 21.89
N PRO A 127 2.10 -10.05 22.90
CA PRO A 127 1.31 -11.27 22.69
C PRO A 127 -0.02 -11.03 21.95
N CYS A 128 -0.51 -9.78 21.92
CA CYS A 128 -1.77 -9.42 21.28
C CYS A 128 -1.60 -8.61 19.98
N LEU A 129 -0.35 -8.35 19.55
CA LEU A 129 -0.09 -7.48 18.41
C LEU A 129 -0.42 -8.18 17.09
N LYS A 130 -1.46 -7.69 16.41
CA LYS A 130 -1.93 -8.20 15.13
C LYS A 130 -1.47 -7.37 13.94
N THR A 131 -1.26 -6.07 14.14
CA THR A 131 -0.86 -5.14 13.07
C THR A 131 0.39 -4.37 13.45
N LEU A 132 1.42 -4.46 12.61
CA LEU A 132 2.71 -3.80 12.82
C LEU A 132 3.11 -3.03 11.55
N ALA A 133 3.44 -1.75 11.71
CA ALA A 133 3.99 -0.91 10.65
C ALA A 133 5.28 -0.26 11.13
N ILE A 134 6.40 -0.50 10.43
CA ILE A 134 7.72 -0.01 10.80
C ILE A 134 8.36 0.69 9.60
N PHE A 135 8.91 1.88 9.84
CA PHE A 135 9.61 2.66 8.85
C PHE A 135 11.08 2.79 9.28
N VAL A 136 11.95 2.07 8.59
CA VAL A 136 13.37 2.00 8.86
C VAL A 136 14.08 3.08 8.05
N TYR A 137 14.54 4.14 8.72
CA TYR A 137 15.28 5.23 8.08
C TYR A 137 16.80 5.01 8.09
N LYS A 138 17.34 4.28 9.08
CA LYS A 138 18.76 3.96 9.25
C LYS A 138 18.95 2.60 9.94
N ASN A 139 20.13 2.00 9.79
CA ASN A 139 20.62 0.78 10.47
C ASN A 139 20.52 0.92 12.02
N PRO A 140 20.17 -0.13 12.80
CA PRO A 140 20.04 -1.54 12.41
C PRO A 140 18.63 -2.02 12.09
N PHE A 141 18.53 -2.52 10.86
CA PHE A 141 17.41 -3.29 10.36
C PHE A 141 17.09 -4.54 11.21
N LEU A 142 18.11 -5.12 11.86
CA LEU A 142 17.94 -6.21 12.83
C LEU A 142 16.93 -5.89 13.92
N ASN A 143 16.77 -4.62 14.31
CA ASN A 143 15.79 -4.23 15.33
C ASN A 143 14.34 -4.44 14.86
N ALA A 144 14.04 -4.21 13.58
CA ALA A 144 12.73 -4.49 13.02
C ALA A 144 12.42 -5.99 13.08
N PHE A 145 13.38 -6.84 12.72
CA PHE A 145 13.22 -8.29 12.80
C PHE A 145 13.12 -8.81 14.24
N LYS A 146 13.86 -8.23 15.20
CA LYS A 146 13.68 -8.53 16.63
C LYS A 146 12.26 -8.18 17.11
N LEU A 147 11.73 -7.03 16.70
CA LEU A 147 10.36 -6.62 17.04
C LEU A 147 9.33 -7.59 16.44
N ILE A 148 9.47 -7.92 15.17
CA ILE A 148 8.61 -8.88 14.46
C ILE A 148 8.61 -10.24 15.17
N ALA A 149 9.79 -10.75 15.56
CA ALA A 149 9.93 -12.03 16.25
C ALA A 149 9.20 -12.08 17.61
N GLY A 150 9.04 -10.94 18.27
CA GLY A 150 8.31 -10.83 19.54
C GLY A 150 6.77 -10.74 19.40
N CYS A 151 6.23 -10.86 18.18
CA CYS A 151 4.79 -10.70 17.89
C CYS A 151 4.18 -12.04 17.41
N PRO A 152 3.80 -12.96 18.32
CA PRO A 152 3.40 -14.33 17.97
C PRO A 152 2.07 -14.44 17.20
N VAL A 153 1.22 -13.41 17.24
CA VAL A 153 -0.11 -13.40 16.59
C VAL A 153 -0.21 -12.39 15.44
N LEU A 154 0.94 -12.02 14.85
CA LEU A 154 1.01 -10.97 13.83
C LEU A 154 0.29 -11.38 12.54
N GLU A 155 -0.74 -10.64 12.14
CA GLU A 155 -1.54 -10.90 10.94
C GLU A 155 -1.23 -9.93 9.79
N SER A 156 -0.80 -8.70 10.10
CA SER A 156 -0.51 -7.66 9.10
C SER A 156 0.80 -6.94 9.40
N LEU A 157 1.72 -6.94 8.43
CA LEU A 157 3.02 -6.28 8.50
C LEU A 157 3.19 -5.27 7.37
N TYR A 158 3.57 -4.04 7.70
CA TYR A 158 4.10 -3.07 6.76
C TYR A 158 5.54 -2.70 7.12
N LEU A 159 6.48 -2.96 6.23
CA LEU A 159 7.87 -2.57 6.36
C LEU A 159 8.25 -1.59 5.25
N LYS A 160 8.63 -0.38 5.62
CA LYS A 160 9.21 0.62 4.71
C LYS A 160 10.68 0.83 5.06
N VAL A 161 11.56 0.78 4.07
CA VAL A 161 13.02 0.88 4.25
C VAL A 161 13.55 2.00 3.36
N SER A 162 14.19 3.01 3.96
CA SER A 162 14.62 4.25 3.25
C SER A 162 16.12 4.34 2.96
N PHE A 163 16.99 3.67 3.72
CA PHE A 163 18.44 3.72 3.53
C PHE A 163 19.05 2.38 3.94
N TYR A 164 19.86 1.77 3.08
CA TYR A 164 20.48 0.46 3.36
C TYR A 164 21.90 0.37 2.80
N ASP A 165 22.83 0.04 3.69
CA ASP A 165 24.24 -0.24 3.47
C ASP A 165 24.61 -1.72 3.67
N GLY A 166 23.64 -2.58 4.02
CA GLY A 166 23.89 -3.98 4.32
C GLY A 166 23.78 -4.90 3.10
N VAL A 167 24.15 -6.16 3.29
CA VAL A 167 24.16 -7.24 2.28
C VAL A 167 23.23 -8.38 2.70
N GLU A 168 22.40 -8.19 3.74
CA GLU A 168 21.63 -9.27 4.34
C GLU A 168 20.32 -9.54 3.60
N ASP A 169 20.01 -10.83 3.47
CA ASP A 169 18.74 -11.31 2.93
C ASP A 169 17.61 -11.09 3.95
N TYR A 170 16.45 -10.65 3.46
CA TYR A 170 15.24 -10.47 4.25
C TYR A 170 14.43 -11.76 4.25
N ILE A 171 14.50 -12.51 5.35
CA ILE A 171 13.83 -13.81 5.47
C ILE A 171 12.60 -13.69 6.36
N PHE A 172 11.41 -13.80 5.76
CA PHE A 172 10.14 -13.76 6.47
C PHE A 172 9.63 -15.17 6.74
N ARG A 173 9.57 -15.56 8.01
CA ARG A 173 9.00 -16.82 8.52
C ARG A 173 7.96 -16.53 9.59
N ILE A 174 6.78 -16.10 9.14
CA ILE A 174 5.71 -15.62 10.03
C ILE A 174 4.44 -16.37 9.63
N PRO A 175 4.17 -17.54 10.23
CA PRO A 175 3.06 -18.40 9.79
C PRO A 175 1.69 -17.78 10.03
N THR A 176 1.55 -16.81 10.95
CA THR A 176 0.29 -16.11 11.21
C THR A 176 -0.01 -14.98 10.23
N LEU A 177 0.96 -14.61 9.38
CA LEU A 177 0.87 -13.41 8.55
C LEU A 177 -0.10 -13.61 7.38
N LYS A 178 -1.11 -12.75 7.29
CA LYS A 178 -2.09 -12.71 6.20
C LYS A 178 -1.83 -11.58 5.22
N ARG A 179 -1.24 -10.46 5.67
CA ARG A 179 -0.98 -9.28 4.84
C ARG A 179 0.45 -8.80 5.01
N LEU A 180 1.18 -8.68 3.90
CA LEU A 180 2.54 -8.16 3.88
C LEU A 180 2.62 -6.98 2.92
N LYS A 181 3.14 -5.85 3.40
CA LYS A 181 3.50 -4.69 2.58
C LYS A 181 4.99 -4.42 2.73
N LEU A 182 5.69 -4.32 1.62
CA LEU A 182 7.11 -3.98 1.57
C LEU A 182 7.29 -2.75 0.69
N THR A 183 8.05 -1.77 1.18
CA THR A 183 8.42 -0.59 0.39
C THR A 183 9.90 -0.30 0.58
N PHE A 184 10.66 -0.31 -0.50
CA PHE A 184 12.10 -0.02 -0.48
C PHE A 184 12.34 1.30 -1.21
N LEU A 185 13.05 2.27 -0.64
CA LEU A 185 13.29 3.56 -1.33
C LEU A 185 14.71 3.75 -1.84
N CYS A 186 15.71 2.97 -1.38
CA CYS A 186 17.11 3.10 -1.81
C CYS A 186 17.91 1.79 -1.66
N SER A 187 18.74 1.45 -2.66
CA SER A 187 20.14 0.96 -2.56
C SER A 187 20.61 0.41 -3.94
N PRO A 188 21.89 0.58 -4.35
CA PRO A 188 22.46 -0.09 -5.52
C PRO A 188 22.68 -1.60 -5.33
N VAL A 189 22.51 -2.13 -4.11
CA VAL A 189 22.76 -3.54 -3.80
C VAL A 189 21.47 -4.33 -3.92
N VAL A 190 21.51 -5.38 -4.73
CA VAL A 190 20.42 -6.35 -4.85
C VAL A 190 20.52 -7.36 -3.71
N ASN A 191 19.57 -7.35 -2.78
CA ASN A 191 19.46 -8.36 -1.74
C ASN A 191 18.32 -9.35 -2.03
N LYS A 192 18.21 -10.46 -1.29
CA LYS A 192 17.06 -11.38 -1.47
C LYS A 192 15.98 -11.11 -0.44
N VAL A 193 14.72 -11.18 -0.88
CA VAL A 193 13.55 -11.26 -0.02
C VAL A 193 13.00 -12.68 -0.12
N VAL A 194 13.13 -13.45 0.94
CA VAL A 194 12.65 -14.82 1.02
C VAL A 194 11.32 -14.84 1.78
N LEU A 195 10.25 -15.27 1.11
CA LEU A 195 8.91 -15.39 1.69
C LEU A 195 8.56 -16.85 1.97
N ASP A 196 8.49 -17.19 3.25
CA ASP A 196 8.06 -18.49 3.78
C ASP A 196 6.92 -18.25 4.79
N VAL A 197 5.76 -17.89 4.23
CA VAL A 197 4.59 -17.33 4.92
C VAL A 197 3.33 -18.02 4.36
N PRO A 198 3.02 -19.26 4.81
CA PRO A 198 2.01 -20.12 4.18
C PRO A 198 0.59 -19.53 4.16
N ASN A 199 0.24 -18.70 5.14
CA ASN A 199 -1.08 -18.11 5.29
C ASN A 199 -1.17 -16.68 4.72
N LEU A 200 -0.18 -16.24 3.94
CA LEU A 200 -0.18 -14.92 3.33
C LEU A 200 -1.27 -14.85 2.25
N GLU A 201 -2.24 -13.94 2.42
CA GLU A 201 -3.36 -13.72 1.49
C GLU A 201 -3.10 -12.52 0.55
N TYR A 202 -2.36 -11.51 1.03
CA TYR A 202 -2.10 -10.27 0.32
C TYR A 202 -0.63 -9.85 0.38
N LEU A 203 -0.03 -9.57 -0.78
CA LEU A 203 1.32 -9.03 -0.92
C LEU A 203 1.32 -7.67 -1.62
N PHE A 204 1.92 -6.66 -1.00
CA PHE A 204 2.28 -5.41 -1.65
C PHE A 204 3.79 -5.26 -1.73
N VAL A 205 4.30 -4.91 -2.91
CA VAL A 205 5.70 -4.56 -3.14
C VAL A 205 5.75 -3.20 -3.82
N GLY A 206 6.48 -2.25 -3.23
CA GLY A 206 6.60 -0.92 -3.82
C GLY A 206 7.97 -0.26 -3.63
N GLY A 207 8.14 0.86 -4.32
CA GLY A 207 9.35 1.68 -4.26
C GLY A 207 10.38 1.29 -5.32
N THR A 208 11.66 1.33 -4.99
CA THR A 208 12.75 1.04 -5.92
C THR A 208 12.96 -0.47 -6.06
N PRO A 209 13.13 -0.98 -7.29
CA PRO A 209 13.46 -2.38 -7.57
C PRO A 209 14.89 -2.74 -7.11
N CYS A 210 15.04 -3.19 -5.87
CA CYS A 210 16.36 -3.49 -5.30
C CYS A 210 16.46 -4.88 -4.65
N SER A 211 15.50 -5.76 -4.88
CA SER A 211 15.49 -7.08 -4.24
C SER A 211 15.00 -8.19 -5.14
N ILE A 212 15.68 -9.35 -5.12
CA ILE A 212 15.21 -10.59 -5.75
C ILE A 212 14.21 -11.25 -4.80
N PHE A 213 13.00 -11.48 -5.27
CA PHE A 213 11.96 -12.16 -4.49
C PHE A 213 12.04 -13.67 -4.69
N VAL A 214 12.17 -14.40 -3.58
CA VAL A 214 12.18 -15.86 -3.54
C VAL A 214 10.94 -16.34 -2.79
N MET A 215 9.93 -16.78 -3.54
CA MET A 215 8.68 -17.30 -3.00
C MET A 215 8.84 -18.78 -2.62
N LYS A 216 9.05 -19.09 -1.33
CA LYS A 216 9.19 -20.48 -0.86
C LYS A 216 7.85 -21.13 -0.56
N ASN A 217 7.07 -20.51 0.32
CA ASN A 217 5.76 -21.00 0.72
C ASN A 217 4.79 -19.83 0.84
N VAL A 218 4.01 -19.62 -0.22
CA VAL A 218 3.02 -18.54 -0.35
C VAL A 218 1.72 -19.11 -0.94
N SER A 219 1.37 -20.34 -0.58
CA SER A 219 0.27 -21.10 -1.19
C SER A 219 -1.11 -20.47 -1.00
N SER A 220 -1.29 -19.65 0.07
CA SER A 220 -2.54 -18.93 0.32
C SER A 220 -2.62 -17.57 -0.39
N LEU A 221 -1.63 -17.18 -1.20
CA LEU A 221 -1.59 -15.85 -1.80
C LEU A 221 -2.70 -15.66 -2.83
N VAL A 222 -3.64 -14.76 -2.54
CA VAL A 222 -4.81 -14.49 -3.38
C VAL A 222 -4.64 -13.21 -4.18
N GLU A 223 -3.99 -12.20 -3.61
CA GLU A 223 -3.89 -10.87 -4.19
C GLU A 223 -2.45 -10.32 -4.09
N ALA A 224 -1.97 -9.73 -5.18
CA ALA A 224 -0.71 -9.00 -5.20
C ALA A 224 -0.86 -7.59 -5.79
N SER A 225 -0.10 -6.65 -5.24
CA SER A 225 -0.03 -5.26 -5.70
C SER A 225 1.43 -4.84 -5.85
N ILE A 226 1.83 -4.40 -7.03
CA ILE A 226 3.20 -4.03 -7.35
C ILE A 226 3.23 -2.56 -7.81
N SER A 227 4.05 -1.74 -7.17
CA SER A 227 4.18 -0.30 -7.47
C SER A 227 5.63 0.13 -7.41
N LEU A 228 6.38 -0.17 -8.47
CA LEU A 228 7.81 0.12 -8.54
C LEU A 228 8.09 1.41 -9.32
N TYR A 229 9.08 2.18 -8.85
CA TYR A 229 9.61 3.33 -9.57
C TYR A 229 10.65 2.87 -10.59
N ASP A 230 10.59 3.44 -11.79
CA ASP A 230 11.59 3.23 -12.81
C ASP A 230 12.62 4.36 -12.77
N PHE A 231 13.86 4.03 -12.45
CA PHE A 231 14.99 4.95 -12.39
C PHE A 231 16.15 4.45 -13.26
N THR A 232 15.89 3.96 -14.48
CA THR A 232 17.01 3.54 -15.34
C THR A 232 17.59 4.71 -16.13
N TYR A 233 18.85 5.05 -15.85
CA TYR A 233 19.67 5.95 -16.67
C TYR A 233 20.70 5.20 -17.54
N ASP A 234 20.94 3.90 -17.28
CA ASP A 234 21.95 3.07 -17.96
C ASP A 234 21.45 1.63 -18.28
N HIS A 235 22.02 1.01 -19.31
CA HIS A 235 21.65 -0.30 -19.87
C HIS A 235 21.90 -1.49 -18.91
N LEU A 236 22.97 -1.49 -18.12
CA LEU A 236 23.25 -2.59 -17.19
C LEU A 236 22.22 -2.64 -16.06
N GLN A 237 21.84 -1.48 -15.52
CA GLN A 237 20.78 -1.37 -14.51
C GLN A 237 19.42 -1.83 -15.05
N LYS A 238 19.16 -1.62 -16.35
CA LYS A 238 17.95 -2.09 -17.02
C LYS A 238 17.85 -3.63 -17.04
N LEU A 239 18.92 -4.35 -17.35
CA LEU A 239 18.92 -5.82 -17.36
C LEU A 239 18.69 -6.40 -15.96
N THR A 240 19.35 -5.83 -14.95
CA THR A 240 19.13 -6.21 -13.54
C THR A 240 17.67 -5.99 -13.15
N PHE A 241 17.12 -4.81 -13.46
CA PHE A 241 15.72 -4.49 -13.20
C PHE A 241 14.75 -5.48 -13.85
N GLU A 242 15.00 -5.84 -15.11
CA GLU A 242 14.20 -6.83 -15.80
C GLU A 242 14.24 -8.20 -15.10
N HIS A 243 15.42 -8.64 -14.66
CA HIS A 243 15.50 -9.87 -13.87
C HIS A 243 14.68 -9.80 -12.56
N LEU A 244 14.74 -8.68 -11.84
CA LEU A 244 13.96 -8.49 -10.60
C LEU A 244 12.45 -8.56 -10.84
N TRP A 245 11.97 -7.95 -11.92
CA TRP A 245 10.57 -8.05 -12.33
C TRP A 245 10.17 -9.47 -12.70
N ALA A 246 11.02 -10.18 -13.45
CA ALA A 246 10.73 -11.54 -13.88
C ALA A 246 10.52 -12.46 -12.67
N GLU A 247 11.41 -12.41 -11.68
CA GLU A 247 11.30 -13.23 -10.47
C GLU A 247 10.08 -12.84 -9.62
N LEU A 248 9.79 -11.53 -9.48
CA LEU A 248 8.62 -11.07 -8.75
C LEU A 248 7.31 -11.52 -9.42
N LEU A 249 7.18 -11.32 -10.74
CA LEU A 249 6.00 -11.72 -11.51
C LEU A 249 5.81 -13.23 -11.52
N LYS A 250 6.89 -14.00 -11.66
CA LYS A 250 6.86 -15.45 -11.54
C LYS A 250 6.34 -15.87 -10.17
N GLY A 251 6.81 -15.21 -9.11
CA GLY A 251 6.39 -15.44 -7.73
C GLY A 251 4.92 -15.14 -7.44
N VAL A 252 4.31 -14.20 -8.17
CA VAL A 252 2.88 -13.85 -8.02
C VAL A 252 1.99 -14.39 -9.15
N SER A 253 2.51 -15.26 -10.03
CA SER A 253 1.76 -15.77 -11.19
C SER A 253 0.48 -16.55 -10.83
N GLY A 254 0.40 -17.13 -9.63
CA GLY A 254 -0.73 -17.92 -9.16
C GLY A 254 -1.89 -17.15 -8.54
N VAL A 255 -1.79 -15.82 -8.40
CA VAL A 255 -2.80 -15.01 -7.69
C VAL A 255 -4.09 -14.85 -8.50
N LYS A 256 -5.20 -14.58 -7.78
CA LYS A 256 -6.51 -14.31 -8.40
C LYS A 256 -6.68 -12.85 -8.79
N SER A 257 -6.00 -11.95 -8.09
CA SER A 257 -6.05 -10.50 -8.33
C SER A 257 -4.65 -9.91 -8.36
N LEU A 258 -4.34 -9.17 -9.43
CA LEU A 258 -3.06 -8.50 -9.61
C LEU A 258 -3.27 -7.03 -9.91
N SER A 259 -2.62 -6.16 -9.14
CA SER A 259 -2.57 -4.72 -9.40
C SER A 259 -1.14 -4.32 -9.70
N ILE A 260 -0.89 -3.66 -10.82
CA ILE A 260 0.45 -3.17 -11.18
C ILE A 260 0.37 -1.68 -11.49
N LYS A 261 1.22 -0.89 -10.86
CA LYS A 261 1.41 0.52 -11.17
C LYS A 261 2.70 0.69 -11.97
N ARG A 262 2.55 0.93 -13.27
CA ARG A 262 3.62 1.14 -14.27
C ARG A 262 4.60 -0.03 -14.39
N MET A 263 4.92 -0.41 -15.62
CA MET A 263 5.99 -1.37 -15.92
C MET A 263 6.62 -0.98 -17.26
N SER A 264 7.89 -0.56 -17.22
CA SER A 264 8.66 -0.16 -18.41
C SER A 264 9.47 -1.31 -19.03
N SER A 265 9.55 -2.43 -18.32
CA SER A 265 10.27 -3.61 -18.75
C SER A 265 9.76 -4.14 -20.09
N THR A 266 10.65 -4.79 -20.88
CA THR A 266 10.35 -5.50 -22.15
C THR A 266 10.27 -7.03 -22.02
N LEU A 267 10.32 -7.55 -20.79
CA LEU A 267 10.23 -8.97 -20.44
C LEU A 267 9.01 -9.71 -21.02
N HIS A 268 9.21 -11.01 -21.22
CA HIS A 268 8.11 -11.96 -21.35
C HIS A 268 7.38 -12.10 -20.02
N LEU A 269 6.05 -12.04 -20.07
CA LEU A 269 5.20 -12.24 -18.90
C LEU A 269 5.04 -13.74 -18.62
N PRO A 270 4.97 -14.15 -17.35
CA PRO A 270 4.53 -15.50 -17.02
C PRO A 270 3.04 -15.67 -17.35
N THR A 271 2.60 -16.92 -17.48
CA THR A 271 1.17 -17.24 -17.61
C THR A 271 0.48 -17.15 -16.25
N PHE A 272 -0.62 -16.41 -16.18
CA PHE A 272 -1.45 -16.19 -15.00
C PHE A 272 -2.72 -17.04 -15.06
N LEU A 273 -2.58 -18.35 -14.84
CA LEU A 273 -3.67 -19.32 -15.05
C LEU A 273 -4.90 -19.09 -14.15
N ASN A 274 -4.72 -18.51 -12.96
CA ASN A 274 -5.79 -18.33 -11.97
C ASN A 274 -6.30 -16.88 -11.86
N MET A 275 -5.71 -15.95 -12.62
CA MET A 275 -5.99 -14.53 -12.46
C MET A 275 -7.34 -14.16 -13.05
N LYS A 276 -8.22 -13.59 -12.22
CA LYS A 276 -9.58 -13.15 -12.58
C LYS A 276 -9.71 -11.64 -12.60
N HIS A 277 -8.85 -10.93 -11.85
CA HIS A 277 -8.85 -9.48 -11.75
C HIS A 277 -7.47 -8.93 -12.07
N LEU A 278 -7.41 -7.97 -12.99
CA LEU A 278 -6.19 -7.27 -13.35
C LEU A 278 -6.45 -5.76 -13.28
N GLU A 279 -5.63 -5.06 -12.52
CA GLU A 279 -5.63 -3.59 -12.46
C GLU A 279 -4.29 -3.03 -12.94
N LEU A 280 -4.34 -2.24 -14.00
CA LEU A 280 -3.20 -1.59 -14.61
C LEU A 280 -3.28 -0.08 -14.31
N LYS A 281 -2.53 0.36 -13.30
CA LYS A 281 -2.52 1.74 -12.79
C LYS A 281 -1.46 2.60 -13.48
N SER A 282 -1.73 3.90 -13.63
CA SER A 282 -0.93 4.85 -14.42
C SER A 282 -0.96 4.56 -15.93
N PHE A 283 0.11 4.89 -16.66
CA PHE A 283 0.18 4.79 -18.12
C PHE A 283 0.67 3.41 -18.56
N TRP A 284 -0.04 2.82 -19.51
CA TRP A 284 0.25 1.48 -20.04
C TRP A 284 0.25 1.44 -21.57
N PRO A 285 1.34 0.97 -22.20
CA PRO A 285 1.36 0.69 -23.62
C PRO A 285 0.31 -0.35 -24.01
N SER A 286 -0.43 -0.11 -25.08
CA SER A 286 -1.45 -1.01 -25.62
C SER A 286 -0.94 -2.46 -25.81
N ARG A 287 0.26 -2.61 -26.36
CA ARG A 287 0.93 -3.91 -26.54
C ARG A 287 1.12 -4.67 -25.23
N ARG A 288 1.40 -3.96 -24.13
CA ARG A 288 1.61 -4.59 -22.82
C ARG A 288 0.30 -5.10 -22.22
N ILE A 289 -0.78 -4.34 -22.37
CA ILE A 289 -2.12 -4.78 -21.97
C ILE A 289 -2.50 -6.06 -22.71
N LEU A 290 -2.28 -6.09 -24.03
CA LEU A 290 -2.55 -7.28 -24.85
C LEU A 290 -1.78 -8.51 -24.37
N GLN A 291 -0.50 -8.37 -24.04
CA GLN A 291 0.28 -9.48 -23.50
C GLN A 291 -0.26 -9.99 -22.16
N PHE A 292 -0.80 -9.13 -21.30
CA PHE A 292 -1.49 -9.60 -20.09
C PHE A 292 -2.75 -10.39 -20.45
N LEU A 293 -3.56 -9.92 -21.38
CA LEU A 293 -4.77 -10.62 -21.82
C LEU A 293 -4.44 -12.00 -22.42
N GLU A 294 -3.41 -12.06 -23.26
CA GLU A 294 -2.91 -13.31 -23.87
C GLU A 294 -2.42 -14.32 -22.81
N ASN A 295 -1.81 -13.83 -21.73
CA ASN A 295 -1.26 -14.67 -20.66
C ASN A 295 -2.25 -14.94 -19.51
N SER A 296 -3.51 -14.52 -19.61
CA SER A 296 -4.49 -14.59 -18.51
C SER A 296 -5.82 -15.19 -18.99
N PRO A 297 -5.90 -16.50 -19.26
CA PRO A 297 -7.06 -17.13 -19.90
C PRO A 297 -8.35 -17.04 -19.07
N GLU A 298 -8.24 -16.97 -17.75
CA GLU A 298 -9.37 -16.91 -16.80
C GLU A 298 -9.78 -15.48 -16.40
N LEU A 299 -9.24 -14.46 -17.08
CA LEU A 299 -9.45 -13.06 -16.71
C LEU A 299 -10.92 -12.65 -16.89
N LYS A 300 -11.52 -12.08 -15.85
CA LYS A 300 -12.92 -11.65 -15.83
C LYS A 300 -13.12 -10.15 -15.73
N HIS A 301 -12.21 -9.48 -15.03
CA HIS A 301 -12.30 -8.05 -14.75
C HIS A 301 -10.97 -7.37 -15.07
N LEU A 302 -11.03 -6.37 -15.93
CA LEU A 302 -9.89 -5.56 -16.35
C LEU A 302 -10.13 -4.10 -15.94
N TYR A 303 -9.21 -3.53 -15.17
CA TYR A 303 -9.14 -2.09 -14.93
C TYR A 303 -7.89 -1.53 -15.61
N ILE A 304 -8.07 -0.49 -16.41
CA ILE A 304 -6.98 0.26 -17.05
C ILE A 304 -7.15 1.71 -16.67
N ASP A 305 -6.09 2.27 -16.08
CA ASP A 305 -6.08 3.66 -15.66
C ASP A 305 -5.84 4.60 -16.85
N LYS A 306 -4.75 4.43 -17.61
CA LYS A 306 -4.44 5.27 -18.78
C LYS A 306 -3.71 4.46 -19.86
N LEU A 307 -4.10 4.62 -21.12
CA LEU A 307 -3.35 4.09 -22.26
C LEU A 307 -2.20 5.03 -22.64
N GLU A 308 -1.03 4.47 -22.94
CA GLU A 308 0.13 5.17 -23.47
C GLU A 308 0.29 4.86 -24.97
N GLY A 309 0.53 5.90 -25.77
CA GLY A 309 0.98 5.73 -27.16
C GLY A 309 0.33 6.69 -28.15
N SER A 310 0.92 6.73 -29.35
CA SER A 310 0.45 7.52 -30.49
C SER A 310 -0.29 6.70 -31.54
N CYS A 311 -0.22 5.36 -31.49
CA CYS A 311 -0.90 4.45 -32.41
C CYS A 311 -1.28 3.10 -31.77
N TRP A 312 -2.48 2.62 -32.10
CA TRP A 312 -2.94 1.27 -31.79
C TRP A 312 -2.51 0.31 -32.89
N ILE A 313 -1.97 -0.85 -32.50
CA ILE A 313 -1.66 -1.95 -33.43
C ILE A 313 -2.59 -3.09 -33.07
N GLU A 314 -3.53 -3.38 -33.96
CA GLU A 314 -4.49 -4.45 -33.76
C GLU A 314 -3.78 -5.81 -33.74
N PRO A 315 -3.98 -6.63 -32.69
CA PRO A 315 -3.36 -7.94 -32.61
C PRO A 315 -3.98 -8.91 -33.62
N LYS A 316 -3.17 -9.84 -34.12
CA LYS A 316 -3.62 -10.86 -35.09
C LYS A 316 -4.51 -11.93 -34.47
N LEU A 317 -4.35 -12.17 -33.17
CA LEU A 317 -5.06 -13.21 -32.43
C LEU A 317 -5.87 -12.56 -31.33
N VAL A 318 -7.05 -13.12 -31.08
CA VAL A 318 -7.92 -12.71 -29.99
C VAL A 318 -7.48 -13.44 -28.71
N PRO A 319 -7.15 -12.73 -27.62
CA PRO A 319 -6.82 -13.37 -26.36
C PRO A 319 -7.94 -14.28 -25.88
N ALA A 320 -7.61 -15.50 -25.42
CA ALA A 320 -8.60 -16.51 -25.06
C ALA A 320 -9.63 -16.06 -24.01
N CYS A 321 -9.24 -15.17 -23.10
CA CYS A 321 -10.14 -14.62 -22.08
C CYS A 321 -11.23 -13.71 -22.65
N MET A 322 -11.00 -13.03 -23.77
CA MET A 322 -11.98 -12.08 -24.33
C MET A 322 -13.32 -12.76 -24.69
N PRO A 323 -13.36 -13.79 -25.55
CA PRO A 323 -14.62 -14.41 -25.91
C PRO A 323 -15.25 -15.22 -24.77
N THR A 324 -14.44 -15.76 -23.84
CA THR A 324 -14.92 -16.77 -22.88
C THR A 324 -15.19 -16.26 -21.48
N ASN A 325 -14.39 -15.31 -20.97
CA ASN A 325 -14.32 -15.02 -19.54
C ASN A 325 -14.43 -13.53 -19.19
N LEU A 326 -14.05 -12.61 -20.10
CA LEU A 326 -13.97 -11.18 -19.81
C LEU A 326 -15.37 -10.54 -19.70
N THR A 327 -15.81 -10.30 -18.47
CA THR A 327 -17.17 -9.81 -18.17
C THR A 327 -17.23 -8.31 -17.87
N THR A 328 -16.13 -7.71 -17.39
CA THR A 328 -16.12 -6.29 -16.99
C THR A 328 -14.83 -5.62 -17.41
N ILE A 329 -14.97 -4.41 -17.97
CA ILE A 329 -13.87 -3.51 -18.25
C ILE A 329 -14.15 -2.18 -17.57
N LYS A 330 -13.17 -1.68 -16.84
CA LYS A 330 -13.14 -0.31 -16.32
C LYS A 330 -11.97 0.42 -16.95
N PHE A 331 -12.24 1.58 -17.51
CA PHE A 331 -11.28 2.35 -18.28
C PHE A 331 -11.34 3.80 -17.82
N SER A 332 -10.24 4.31 -17.26
CA SER A 332 -10.17 5.73 -16.89
C SER A 332 -9.60 6.56 -18.05
N VAL A 333 -10.15 7.75 -18.24
CA VAL A 333 -9.78 8.66 -19.31
C VAL A 333 -9.43 10.01 -18.69
N TYR A 334 -8.17 10.39 -18.84
CA TYR A 334 -7.71 11.76 -18.54
C TYR A 334 -7.80 12.65 -19.80
N LYS A 335 -7.27 12.14 -20.91
CA LYS A 335 -7.41 12.72 -22.25
C LYS A 335 -7.43 11.57 -23.24
N TRP A 336 -8.33 11.64 -24.22
CA TRP A 336 -8.37 10.66 -25.28
C TRP A 336 -7.06 10.61 -26.06
N SER A 337 -6.45 9.43 -26.06
CA SER A 337 -5.36 9.07 -26.93
C SER A 337 -5.91 8.54 -28.26
N LYS A 338 -5.09 8.59 -29.31
CA LYS A 338 -5.41 7.96 -30.59
C LYS A 338 -5.59 6.44 -30.50
N CYS A 339 -5.19 5.82 -29.38
CA CYS A 339 -5.27 4.39 -29.15
C CYS A 339 -6.58 3.96 -28.46
N ASP A 340 -7.27 4.88 -27.78
CA ASP A 340 -8.35 4.54 -26.86
C ASP A 340 -9.58 3.99 -27.59
N ILE A 341 -10.07 4.73 -28.60
CA ILE A 341 -11.22 4.29 -29.41
C ILE A 341 -10.90 2.99 -30.17
N PRO A 342 -9.75 2.83 -30.86
CA PRO A 342 -9.39 1.56 -31.48
C PRO A 342 -9.29 0.39 -30.50
N PHE A 343 -8.72 0.60 -29.31
CA PHE A 343 -8.65 -0.44 -28.26
C PHE A 343 -10.05 -0.85 -27.78
N LEU A 344 -10.92 0.12 -27.49
CA LEU A 344 -12.28 -0.14 -27.04
C LEU A 344 -13.09 -0.82 -28.15
N LYS A 345 -12.96 -0.40 -29.41
CA LYS A 345 -13.58 -1.05 -30.57
C LYS A 345 -13.13 -2.50 -30.70
N TYR A 346 -11.83 -2.76 -30.64
CA TYR A 346 -11.29 -4.11 -30.66
C TYR A 346 -11.86 -4.95 -29.52
N THR A 347 -11.90 -4.40 -28.31
CA THR A 347 -12.34 -5.16 -27.14
C THR A 347 -13.84 -5.44 -27.17
N LEU A 348 -14.68 -4.46 -27.51
CA LEU A 348 -16.12 -4.61 -27.70
C LEU A 348 -16.45 -5.61 -28.82
N GLY A 349 -15.66 -5.60 -29.90
CA GLY A 349 -15.84 -6.48 -31.05
C GLY A 349 -15.41 -7.93 -30.84
N ASN A 350 -14.64 -8.23 -29.79
CA ASN A 350 -14.10 -9.57 -29.54
C ASN A 350 -14.53 -10.19 -28.19
N ALA A 351 -15.03 -9.39 -27.25
CA ALA A 351 -15.47 -9.88 -25.95
C ALA A 351 -16.95 -10.31 -25.95
N GLU A 352 -17.20 -11.60 -26.21
CA GLU A 352 -18.54 -12.17 -26.42
C GLU A 352 -19.38 -12.28 -25.14
N VAL A 353 -18.74 -12.41 -23.97
CA VAL A 353 -19.42 -12.52 -22.66
C VAL A 353 -19.38 -11.21 -21.84
N LEU A 354 -18.95 -10.11 -22.46
CA LEU A 354 -18.80 -8.82 -21.81
C LEU A 354 -20.16 -8.28 -21.35
N LYS A 355 -20.28 -7.93 -20.06
CA LYS A 355 -21.52 -7.41 -19.48
C LYS A 355 -21.47 -5.90 -19.31
N THR A 356 -20.31 -5.39 -18.92
CA THR A 356 -20.20 -3.98 -18.52
C THR A 356 -18.87 -3.38 -18.94
N VAL A 357 -18.93 -2.24 -19.61
CA VAL A 357 -17.81 -1.32 -19.80
C VAL A 357 -18.11 -0.06 -19.00
N THR A 358 -17.22 0.32 -18.09
CA THR A 358 -17.31 1.57 -17.34
C THR A 358 -16.18 2.49 -17.75
N ILE A 359 -16.53 3.70 -18.17
CA ILE A 359 -15.58 4.74 -18.55
C ILE A 359 -15.66 5.85 -17.51
N THR A 360 -14.55 6.11 -16.82
CA THR A 360 -14.44 7.14 -15.78
C THR A 360 -13.63 8.34 -16.28
N TRP A 361 -14.05 9.55 -15.92
CA TRP A 361 -13.40 10.79 -16.38
C TRP A 361 -12.72 11.52 -15.21
N GLU A 362 -11.47 11.94 -15.39
CA GLU A 362 -10.75 12.73 -14.37
C GLU A 362 -10.81 14.25 -14.59
N ASP A 363 -11.12 14.70 -15.82
CA ASP A 363 -11.19 16.12 -16.20
C ASP A 363 -12.61 16.49 -16.67
N SER A 364 -12.91 17.79 -16.72
CA SER A 364 -14.26 18.38 -16.75
C SER A 364 -14.69 18.95 -18.11
N ARG A 365 -14.10 18.50 -19.23
CA ARG A 365 -14.37 19.05 -20.56
C ARG A 365 -15.53 18.32 -21.25
N VAL A 366 -16.74 18.72 -20.85
CA VAL A 366 -18.05 18.12 -21.19
C VAL A 366 -18.36 18.00 -22.69
N GLU A 367 -17.83 18.88 -23.55
CA GLU A 367 -18.17 18.87 -24.99
C GLU A 367 -17.42 17.77 -25.77
N GLU A 368 -16.10 17.65 -25.58
CA GLU A 368 -15.30 16.54 -26.14
C GLU A 368 -15.79 15.18 -25.59
N GLU A 369 -16.27 15.18 -24.36
CA GLU A 369 -16.87 14.01 -23.69
C GLU A 369 -18.09 13.46 -24.46
N SER A 370 -19.04 14.34 -24.82
CA SER A 370 -20.32 13.93 -25.41
C SER A 370 -20.18 13.31 -26.80
N GLU A 371 -19.33 13.87 -27.67
CA GLU A 371 -19.13 13.35 -29.02
C GLU A 371 -18.49 11.95 -29.02
N LEU A 372 -17.51 11.74 -28.15
CA LEU A 372 -16.80 10.46 -28.02
C LEU A 372 -17.66 9.40 -27.35
N CYS A 373 -18.50 9.77 -26.37
CA CYS A 373 -19.52 8.87 -25.84
C CYS A 373 -20.48 8.41 -26.95
N ALA A 374 -20.92 9.34 -27.81
CA ALA A 374 -21.79 9.02 -28.93
C ALA A 374 -21.09 8.11 -29.97
N GLU A 375 -19.80 8.30 -30.21
CA GLU A 375 -19.01 7.41 -31.08
C GLU A 375 -18.90 5.99 -30.49
N LEU A 376 -18.58 5.87 -29.20
CA LEU A 376 -18.48 4.58 -28.51
C LEU A 376 -19.78 3.80 -28.50
N LEU A 377 -20.91 4.48 -28.32
CA LEU A 377 -22.22 3.85 -28.31
C LEU A 377 -22.60 3.27 -29.70
N LYS A 378 -22.04 3.82 -30.78
CA LYS A 378 -22.22 3.34 -32.17
C LYS A 378 -21.34 2.12 -32.51
N LEU A 379 -20.35 1.78 -31.68
CA LEU A 379 -19.47 0.65 -31.94
C LEU A 379 -20.25 -0.68 -31.86
N SER A 380 -19.95 -1.59 -32.79
CA SER A 380 -20.48 -2.95 -32.78
C SER A 380 -19.96 -3.72 -31.57
N ARG A 381 -20.83 -4.54 -30.97
CA ARG A 381 -20.52 -5.32 -29.77
C ARG A 381 -20.71 -6.80 -30.09
N ALA A 382 -19.72 -7.62 -29.76
CA ALA A 382 -19.85 -9.07 -29.82
C ALA A 382 -20.87 -9.58 -28.78
N SER A 383 -20.80 -9.04 -27.56
CA SER A 383 -21.82 -9.26 -26.54
C SER A 383 -23.04 -8.35 -26.76
N ARG A 384 -24.20 -8.98 -26.96
CA ARG A 384 -25.50 -8.28 -27.07
C ARG A 384 -25.98 -7.65 -25.76
N TYR A 385 -25.48 -8.15 -24.63
CA TYR A 385 -25.89 -7.70 -23.29
C TYR A 385 -24.90 -6.69 -22.69
N CYS A 386 -23.89 -6.26 -23.45
CA CYS A 386 -22.90 -5.33 -22.96
C CYS A 386 -23.48 -3.93 -22.81
N GLU A 387 -23.50 -3.43 -21.58
CA GLU A 387 -23.84 -2.04 -21.24
C GLU A 387 -22.57 -1.20 -21.13
N ILE A 388 -22.63 0.05 -21.60
CA ILE A 388 -21.56 1.03 -21.49
C ILE A 388 -22.04 2.13 -20.54
N HIS A 389 -21.34 2.31 -19.42
CA HIS A 389 -21.62 3.36 -18.45
C HIS A 389 -20.50 4.39 -18.45
N PHE A 390 -20.90 5.66 -18.36
CA PHE A 390 -19.99 6.78 -18.21
C PHE A 390 -20.18 7.34 -16.81
N LEU A 391 -19.10 7.40 -16.04
CA LEU A 391 -19.09 7.89 -14.66
C LEU A 391 -18.14 9.09 -14.55
N LYS A 392 -18.56 10.09 -13.79
CA LYS A 392 -17.75 11.26 -13.46
C LYS A 392 -17.09 11.11 -12.10
#